data_AF-A0A7S3DHA8-F1
#
_entry.id   AF-A0A7S3DHA8-F1
#
_cell.length_a   1.000
_cell.length_b   1.000
_cell.length_c   1.000
_cell.angle_alpha   90.00
_cell.angle_beta   90.00
_cell.angle_gamma   90.00
#
_symmetry.space_group_name_H-M   'P 1'
#
loop_
_entity.id
_entity.type
_entity.pdbx_description
1 polymer ?
#
loop_
_entity_poly.entity_id
_entity_poly.type
_entity_poly.pdbx_seq_one_letter_code
_entity_poly.pdbx_strand_id
1 'polypeptide(L)'
;MEDWAAFNPVKNNTADAVKKQASGNDPASAASAEDKMYQFNAKLLRMYGAKVEEGAQRAVEGVNITDGPRIIFSPSFAPTVGDIKAKLSCPDVRISAKSTLVIGGSNVSVKSLDLDGALFVHAAPASTVEVNNLVVKNDGWMLEDLKQGEEVPEELKIRGYKLSKNGERIVIVEEAGTTVVSQ
;
A
#
# COMPACT_ATOMS: atom_id res chain seq x y z
N MET A 1 -17.78 -9.96 -10.26
CA MET A 1 -16.65 -9.45 -9.46
C MET A 1 -16.82 -7.94 -9.44
N GLU A 2 -16.68 -7.31 -8.28
CA GLU A 2 -16.92 -5.87 -8.15
C GLU A 2 -15.85 -5.07 -8.93
N ASP A 3 -16.23 -3.92 -9.50
CA ASP A 3 -15.35 -3.10 -10.35
C ASP A 3 -14.05 -2.69 -9.64
N TRP A 4 -14.13 -2.40 -8.34
CA TRP A 4 -12.98 -2.02 -7.52
C TRP A 4 -11.95 -3.15 -7.33
N ALA A 5 -12.35 -4.41 -7.53
CA ALA A 5 -11.50 -5.59 -7.36
C ALA A 5 -10.90 -6.12 -8.67
N ALA A 6 -11.58 -5.91 -9.79
CA ALA A 6 -11.25 -6.58 -11.05
C ALA A 6 -10.74 -5.65 -12.16
N PHE A 7 -11.14 -4.39 -12.16
CA PHE A 7 -10.99 -3.52 -13.33
C PHE A 7 -10.41 -2.14 -12.98
N ASN A 8 -9.08 -2.06 -13.01
CA ASN A 8 -8.32 -0.84 -12.68
C ASN A 8 -7.36 -0.45 -13.82
N PRO A 9 -7.86 -0.06 -15.01
CA PRO A 9 -7.02 0.25 -16.15
C PRO A 9 -6.31 1.61 -16.02
N VAL A 10 -5.08 1.68 -16.53
CA VAL A 10 -4.37 2.94 -16.81
C VAL A 10 -4.40 3.17 -18.31
N LYS A 11 -5.31 4.03 -18.78
CA LYS A 11 -5.54 4.25 -20.22
C LYS A 11 -5.73 5.71 -20.62
N ASN A 12 -6.00 6.59 -19.66
CA ASN A 12 -6.21 8.01 -19.93
C ASN A 12 -5.04 8.82 -19.39
N ASN A 13 -4.68 9.89 -20.10
CA ASN A 13 -3.84 10.95 -19.55
C ASN A 13 -4.61 11.72 -18.46
N THR A 14 -3.91 12.56 -17.69
CA THR A 14 -4.51 13.32 -16.59
C THR A 14 -5.65 14.23 -17.05
N ALA A 15 -5.48 14.93 -18.18
CA ALA A 15 -6.48 15.89 -18.68
C ALA A 15 -7.82 15.23 -19.06
N ASP A 16 -7.78 14.06 -19.71
CA ASP A 16 -8.97 13.30 -20.09
C ASP A 16 -9.56 12.55 -18.90
N ALA A 17 -8.73 12.15 -17.94
CA ALA A 17 -9.17 11.57 -16.68
C ALA A 17 -10.04 12.56 -15.87
N VAL A 18 -9.64 13.84 -15.79
CA VAL A 18 -10.44 14.89 -15.14
C VAL A 18 -11.79 15.09 -15.83
N LYS A 19 -11.83 15.09 -17.17
CA LYS A 19 -13.09 15.20 -17.94
C LYS A 19 -14.00 14.00 -17.68
N LYS A 20 -13.46 12.78 -17.63
CA LYS A 20 -14.24 11.56 -17.34
C LYS A 20 -14.79 11.57 -15.92
N GLN A 21 -13.98 12.01 -14.95
CA GLN A 21 -14.39 12.19 -13.57
C GLN A 21 -15.56 13.17 -13.45
N ALA A 22 -15.49 14.31 -14.17
CA ALA A 22 -16.56 15.31 -14.18
C ALA A 22 -17.88 14.75 -14.76
N SER A 23 -17.80 13.83 -15.72
CA SER A 23 -18.94 13.10 -16.27
C SER A 23 -19.41 11.91 -15.42
N GLY A 24 -18.86 11.73 -14.20
CA GLY A 24 -19.20 10.64 -13.29
C GLY A 24 -18.61 9.27 -13.66
N ASN A 25 -17.67 9.23 -14.61
CA ASN A 25 -17.00 8.00 -15.04
C ASN A 25 -15.66 7.81 -14.32
N ASP A 26 -15.17 6.57 -14.30
CA ASP A 26 -13.85 6.23 -13.79
C ASP A 26 -12.73 7.00 -14.53
N PRO A 27 -11.87 7.76 -13.81
CA PRO A 27 -10.77 8.50 -14.41
C PRO A 27 -9.81 7.60 -15.20
N ALA A 28 -9.59 6.35 -14.75
CA ALA A 28 -8.69 5.37 -15.38
C ALA A 28 -7.32 5.94 -15.80
N SER A 29 -6.76 6.76 -14.90
CA SER A 29 -5.43 7.36 -14.94
C SER A 29 -4.44 6.56 -14.08
N ALA A 30 -3.14 6.87 -14.18
CA ALA A 30 -2.12 6.23 -13.36
C ALA A 30 -2.36 6.46 -11.86
N ALA A 31 -2.65 7.71 -11.45
CA ALA A 31 -2.93 8.06 -10.07
C ALA A 31 -4.15 7.31 -9.50
N SER A 32 -5.25 7.27 -10.25
CA SER A 32 -6.47 6.57 -9.82
C SER A 32 -6.28 5.06 -9.72
N ALA A 33 -5.49 4.45 -10.61
CA ALA A 33 -5.25 3.01 -10.58
C ALA A 33 -4.33 2.62 -9.41
N GLU A 34 -3.29 3.41 -9.15
CA GLU A 34 -2.39 3.21 -8.00
C GLU A 34 -3.17 3.31 -6.67
N ASP A 35 -4.03 4.34 -6.51
CA ASP A 35 -4.90 4.46 -5.34
C ASP A 35 -5.82 3.24 -5.17
N LYS A 36 -6.51 2.82 -6.24
CA LYS A 36 -7.41 1.66 -6.17
C LYS A 36 -6.68 0.37 -5.75
N MET A 37 -5.42 0.20 -6.13
CA MET A 37 -4.61 -0.94 -5.68
C MET A 37 -4.36 -0.90 -4.17
N TYR A 38 -4.04 0.27 -3.61
CA TYR A 38 -3.89 0.43 -2.16
C TYR A 38 -5.22 0.21 -1.43
N GLN A 39 -6.30 0.81 -1.93
CA GLN A 39 -7.63 0.64 -1.35
C GLN A 39 -8.13 -0.80 -1.41
N PHE A 40 -7.78 -1.56 -2.46
CA PHE A 40 -8.11 -2.98 -2.55
C PHE A 40 -7.53 -3.76 -1.37
N ASN A 41 -6.22 -3.60 -1.12
CA ASN A 41 -5.55 -4.28 -0.01
C ASN A 41 -6.08 -3.81 1.36
N ALA A 42 -6.30 -2.50 1.53
CA ALA A 42 -6.90 -1.95 2.76
C ALA A 42 -8.30 -2.52 3.03
N LYS A 43 -9.18 -2.55 2.02
CA LYS A 43 -10.52 -3.14 2.11
C LYS A 43 -10.47 -4.63 2.44
N LEU A 44 -9.56 -5.37 1.81
CA LEU A 44 -9.40 -6.80 2.07
C LEU A 44 -9.04 -7.07 3.53
N LEU A 45 -8.10 -6.30 4.10
CA LEU A 45 -7.74 -6.41 5.51
C LEU A 45 -8.89 -6.04 6.44
N ARG A 46 -9.67 -4.99 6.12
CA ARG A 46 -10.88 -4.65 6.88
C ARG A 46 -11.91 -5.77 6.84
N MET A 47 -12.13 -6.39 5.69
CA MET A 47 -13.04 -7.55 5.55
C MET A 47 -12.61 -8.75 6.40
N TYR A 48 -11.30 -8.92 6.63
CA TYR A 48 -10.76 -9.97 7.50
C TYR A 48 -10.67 -9.57 8.99
N GLY A 49 -11.09 -8.36 9.35
CA GLY A 49 -11.21 -7.90 10.73
C GLY A 49 -10.07 -7.01 11.23
N ALA A 50 -9.16 -6.58 10.36
CA ALA A 50 -8.10 -5.63 10.73
C ALA A 50 -8.65 -4.20 10.86
N LYS A 51 -8.05 -3.44 11.78
CA LYS A 51 -8.37 -2.02 11.99
C LYS A 51 -7.47 -1.17 11.11
N VAL A 52 -7.92 -0.92 9.89
CA VAL A 52 -7.21 -0.07 8.92
C VAL A 52 -7.97 1.24 8.79
N GLU A 53 -7.36 2.36 9.17
CA GLU A 53 -7.96 3.68 9.03
C GLU A 53 -8.12 4.08 7.56
N GLU A 54 -9.05 5.00 7.27
CA GLU A 54 -9.25 5.54 5.93
C GLU A 54 -8.42 6.79 5.70
N GLY A 55 -7.89 6.93 4.49
CA GLY A 55 -7.13 8.09 4.07
C GLY A 55 -7.98 9.32 3.82
N ALA A 56 -7.33 10.49 3.79
CA ALA A 56 -7.97 11.72 3.37
C ALA A 56 -8.17 11.73 1.84
N GLN A 57 -9.30 12.26 1.37
CA GLN A 57 -9.48 12.54 -0.06
C GLN A 57 -8.63 13.75 -0.46
N ARG A 58 -7.86 13.63 -1.54
CA ARG A 58 -7.10 14.73 -2.15
C ARG A 58 -7.22 14.68 -3.66
N ALA A 59 -6.98 15.80 -4.33
CA ALA A 59 -6.90 15.86 -5.78
C ALA A 59 -5.44 16.01 -6.21
N VAL A 60 -4.99 15.18 -7.15
CA VAL A 60 -3.68 15.29 -7.81
C VAL A 60 -3.93 15.66 -9.25
N GLU A 61 -3.45 16.84 -9.66
CA GLU A 61 -3.70 17.38 -11.01
C GLU A 61 -5.20 17.37 -11.41
N GLY A 62 -6.10 17.47 -10.42
CA GLY A 62 -7.57 17.43 -10.60
C GLY A 62 -8.21 16.04 -10.56
N VAL A 63 -7.42 14.96 -10.47
CA VAL A 63 -7.92 13.59 -10.26
C VAL A 63 -8.04 13.31 -8.77
N ASN A 64 -9.22 12.88 -8.32
CA ASN A 64 -9.47 12.57 -6.92
C ASN A 64 -8.86 11.22 -6.56
N ILE A 65 -8.06 11.19 -5.49
CA ILE A 65 -7.45 10.01 -4.92
C ILE A 65 -7.62 10.00 -3.39
N THR A 66 -7.53 8.81 -2.81
CA THR A 66 -7.49 8.63 -1.36
C THR A 66 -6.05 8.53 -0.87
N ASP A 67 -5.56 9.56 -0.18
CA ASP A 67 -4.25 9.54 0.48
C ASP A 67 -4.36 8.73 1.78
N GLY A 68 -4.33 7.41 1.61
CA GLY A 68 -4.64 6.42 2.64
C GLY A 68 -3.75 5.20 2.54
N PRO A 69 -3.86 4.26 3.50
CA PRO A 69 -2.74 3.40 3.84
C PRO A 69 -2.25 2.60 2.63
N ARG A 70 -0.96 2.77 2.35
CA ARG A 70 -0.28 2.18 1.20
C ARG A 70 0.14 0.76 1.54
N ILE A 71 -0.78 -0.18 1.35
CA ILE A 71 -0.55 -1.60 1.65
C ILE A 71 -0.22 -2.33 0.35
N ILE A 72 0.93 -2.99 0.32
CA ILE A 72 1.42 -3.75 -0.84
C ILE A 72 1.86 -5.14 -0.38
N PHE A 73 1.32 -6.16 -1.03
CA PHE A 73 1.75 -7.54 -0.89
C PHE A 73 2.48 -7.98 -2.15
N SER A 74 3.72 -8.44 -1.99
CA SER A 74 4.44 -9.08 -3.10
C SER A 74 3.71 -10.36 -3.54
N PRO A 75 3.71 -10.71 -4.84
CA PRO A 75 3.20 -12.02 -5.29
C PRO A 75 3.85 -13.22 -4.59
N SER A 76 5.12 -13.07 -4.17
CA SER A 76 5.83 -14.11 -3.40
C SER A 76 5.28 -14.30 -1.99
N PHE A 77 4.62 -13.28 -1.42
CA PHE A 77 4.03 -13.34 -0.09
C PHE A 77 2.70 -14.07 -0.09
N ALA A 78 1.75 -13.63 -0.92
CA ALA A 78 0.40 -14.17 -0.92
C ALA A 78 -0.20 -14.11 -2.33
N PRO A 79 -0.12 -15.20 -3.11
CA PRO A 79 -0.66 -15.23 -4.47
C PRO A 79 -2.19 -15.22 -4.49
N THR A 80 -2.85 -15.63 -3.40
CA THR A 80 -4.32 -15.57 -3.28
C THR A 80 -4.76 -14.77 -2.05
N VAL A 81 -6.00 -14.27 -2.07
CA VAL A 81 -6.62 -13.63 -0.90
C VAL A 81 -6.72 -14.58 0.31
N GLY A 82 -6.81 -15.89 0.06
CA GLY A 82 -6.79 -16.91 1.11
C GLY A 82 -5.44 -16.98 1.82
N ASP A 83 -4.33 -16.79 1.09
CA ASP A 83 -2.99 -16.75 1.68
C ASP A 83 -2.79 -15.54 2.58
N ILE A 84 -3.36 -14.39 2.19
CA ILE A 84 -3.35 -13.17 3.03
C ILE A 84 -4.06 -13.45 4.35
N LYS A 85 -5.25 -14.07 4.30
CA LYS A 85 -6.00 -14.44 5.50
C LYS A 85 -5.26 -15.45 6.40
N ALA A 86 -4.55 -16.40 5.80
CA ALA A 86 -3.80 -17.42 6.54
C ALA A 86 -2.54 -16.85 7.21
N LYS A 87 -1.89 -15.86 6.59
CA LYS A 87 -0.62 -15.29 7.06
C LYS A 87 -0.79 -14.07 7.96
N LEU A 88 -1.92 -13.37 7.91
CA LEU A 88 -2.22 -12.22 8.75
C LEU A 88 -3.34 -12.55 9.75
N SER A 89 -3.02 -12.49 11.03
CA SER A 89 -3.99 -12.51 12.13
C SER A 89 -4.66 -11.13 12.23
N CYS A 90 -5.56 -10.87 11.27
CA CYS A 90 -6.16 -9.56 11.03
C CYS A 90 -6.75 -8.87 12.27
N PRO A 91 -7.45 -9.54 13.22
CA PRO A 91 -7.99 -8.88 14.42
C PRO A 91 -6.96 -8.11 15.27
N ASP A 92 -5.70 -8.52 15.22
CA ASP A 92 -4.60 -7.93 16.00
C ASP A 92 -3.71 -7.00 15.18
N VAL A 93 -4.17 -6.61 13.99
CA VAL A 93 -3.49 -5.68 13.07
C VAL A 93 -4.20 -4.33 13.08
N ARG A 94 -3.44 -3.27 13.37
CA ARG A 94 -3.84 -1.86 13.34
C ARG A 94 -2.93 -1.10 12.39
N ILE A 95 -3.51 -0.34 11.47
CA ILE A 95 -2.77 0.43 10.46
C ILE A 95 -3.39 1.82 10.36
N SER A 96 -2.61 2.86 10.68
CA SER A 96 -3.02 4.26 10.56
C SER A 96 -3.22 4.70 9.12
N ALA A 97 -3.96 5.79 8.91
CA ALA A 97 -4.30 6.27 7.57
C ALA A 97 -3.06 6.66 6.72
N LYS A 98 -2.01 7.18 7.37
CA LYS A 98 -0.77 7.61 6.70
C LYS A 98 0.24 6.47 6.49
N SER A 99 -0.06 5.27 6.97
CA SER A 99 0.92 4.20 7.03
C SER A 99 1.24 3.58 5.66
N THR A 100 2.45 3.05 5.55
CA THR A 100 2.88 2.24 4.40
C THR A 100 3.31 0.87 4.89
N LEU A 101 2.70 -0.18 4.37
CA LEU A 101 3.05 -1.56 4.69
C LEU A 101 3.44 -2.29 3.41
N VAL A 102 4.66 -2.80 3.36
CA VAL A 102 5.13 -3.63 2.24
C VAL A 102 5.61 -4.96 2.79
N ILE A 103 5.03 -6.06 2.31
CA ILE A 103 5.41 -7.41 2.73
C ILE A 103 5.82 -8.24 1.51
N GLY A 104 6.98 -8.88 1.60
CA GLY A 104 7.47 -9.80 0.58
C GLY A 104 8.12 -11.06 1.15
N GLY A 105 8.16 -12.12 0.34
CA GLY A 105 8.71 -13.41 0.74
C GLY A 105 7.62 -14.37 1.24
N SER A 106 7.75 -15.64 0.88
CA SER A 106 6.74 -16.66 1.14
C SER A 106 6.58 -17.00 2.63
N ASN A 107 7.63 -16.78 3.41
CA ASN A 107 7.72 -17.23 4.79
C ASN A 107 7.59 -16.07 5.79
N VAL A 108 6.79 -15.05 5.45
CA VAL A 108 6.41 -13.98 6.39
C VAL A 108 5.05 -14.32 7.01
N SER A 109 4.89 -14.09 8.30
CA SER A 109 3.59 -14.15 9.00
C SER A 109 3.46 -12.96 9.95
N VAL A 110 2.23 -12.45 10.10
CA VAL A 110 1.91 -11.31 10.97
C VAL A 110 0.84 -11.74 11.97
N LYS A 111 1.25 -11.87 13.23
CA LYS A 111 0.37 -12.20 14.35
C LYS A 111 -0.22 -10.97 15.01
N SER A 112 0.58 -9.93 15.23
CA SER A 112 0.09 -8.65 15.75
C SER A 112 1.00 -7.51 15.31
N LEU A 113 0.38 -6.41 14.89
CA LEU A 113 1.05 -5.23 14.35
C LEU A 113 0.25 -3.97 14.69
N ASP A 114 0.90 -2.95 15.22
CA ASP A 114 0.40 -1.58 15.31
C ASP A 114 1.32 -0.66 14.51
N LEU A 115 0.84 -0.21 13.35
CA LEU A 115 1.62 0.53 12.37
C LEU A 115 1.10 1.96 12.20
N ASP A 116 1.94 2.91 12.60
CA ASP A 116 1.78 4.35 12.42
C ASP A 116 3.05 4.93 11.75
N GLY A 117 3.15 4.78 10.43
CA GLY A 117 4.35 5.09 9.66
C GLY A 117 4.62 4.06 8.56
N ALA A 118 5.88 3.87 8.16
CA ALA A 118 6.27 2.91 7.13
C ALA A 118 7.00 1.68 7.70
N LEU A 119 6.59 0.49 7.25
CA LEU A 119 7.19 -0.80 7.56
C LEU A 119 7.37 -1.62 6.28
N PHE A 120 8.59 -2.08 6.07
CA PHE A 120 8.95 -3.02 5.01
C PHE A 120 9.42 -4.34 5.66
N VAL A 121 8.81 -5.45 5.28
CA VAL A 121 9.18 -6.79 5.78
C VAL A 121 9.46 -7.69 4.59
N HIS A 122 10.65 -8.29 4.57
CA HIS A 122 11.04 -9.27 3.57
C HIS A 122 11.75 -10.47 4.18
N ALA A 123 11.33 -11.66 3.75
CA ALA A 123 12.00 -12.92 4.04
C ALA A 123 12.56 -13.51 2.73
N ALA A 124 13.88 -13.76 2.70
CA ALA A 124 14.49 -14.58 1.65
C ALA A 124 13.94 -16.03 1.69
N PRO A 125 14.04 -16.82 0.59
CA PRO A 125 13.41 -18.14 0.50
C PRO A 125 13.74 -19.14 1.62
N ALA A 126 14.96 -19.07 2.18
CA ALA A 126 15.41 -19.96 3.26
C ALA A 126 15.20 -19.39 4.68
N SER A 127 14.67 -18.18 4.79
CA SER A 127 14.41 -17.48 6.06
C SER A 127 12.92 -17.50 6.38
N THR A 128 12.58 -17.35 7.66
CA THR A 128 11.21 -17.16 8.15
C THR A 128 11.15 -15.91 9.01
N VAL A 129 10.14 -15.07 8.78
CA VAL A 129 9.91 -13.85 9.57
C VAL A 129 8.53 -13.92 10.19
N GLU A 130 8.48 -13.80 11.51
CA GLU A 130 7.24 -13.69 12.26
C GLU A 130 7.16 -12.31 12.90
N VAL A 131 6.15 -11.52 12.52
CA VAL A 131 5.84 -10.24 13.13
C VAL A 131 4.85 -10.47 14.26
N ASN A 132 5.25 -10.23 15.49
CA ASN A 132 4.43 -10.48 16.67
C ASN A 132 4.63 -9.37 17.72
N ASN A 133 3.53 -8.78 18.20
CA ASN A 133 3.53 -7.63 19.10
C ASN A 133 4.49 -6.52 18.62
N LEU A 134 4.43 -6.19 17.33
CA LEU A 134 5.28 -5.16 16.75
C LEU A 134 4.56 -3.82 16.74
N VAL A 135 5.15 -2.80 17.34
CA VAL A 135 4.71 -1.41 17.26
C VAL A 135 5.73 -0.64 16.42
N VAL A 136 5.26 0.03 15.37
CA VAL A 136 6.09 0.85 14.50
C VAL A 136 5.53 2.26 14.45
N LYS A 137 6.32 3.22 14.93
CA LYS A 137 6.02 4.65 14.85
C LYS A 137 7.18 5.38 14.18
N ASN A 138 6.94 5.98 13.02
CA ASN A 138 7.91 6.81 12.31
C ASN A 138 7.20 7.80 11.37
N ASP A 139 7.95 8.71 10.74
CA ASP A 139 7.40 9.75 9.86
C ASP A 139 6.79 9.20 8.57
N GLY A 140 7.02 7.92 8.27
CA GLY A 140 6.41 7.22 7.16
C GLY A 140 6.77 7.79 5.80
N TRP A 141 5.92 7.47 4.82
CA TRP A 141 6.07 7.97 3.45
C TRP A 141 4.90 8.89 3.11
N MET A 142 5.17 9.94 2.34
CA MET A 142 4.18 10.92 1.91
C MET A 142 4.14 11.05 0.39
N LEU A 143 2.95 11.30 -0.17
CA LEU A 143 2.80 11.64 -1.58
C LEU A 143 2.97 13.16 -1.75
N GLU A 144 4.06 13.56 -2.40
CA GLU A 144 4.35 14.95 -2.73
C GLU A 144 3.95 15.25 -4.17
N ASP A 145 3.09 16.25 -4.37
CA ASP A 145 2.72 16.69 -5.72
C ASP A 145 3.95 17.19 -6.49
N LEU A 146 3.99 16.90 -7.78
CA LEU A 146 5.04 17.42 -8.66
C LEU A 146 4.88 18.92 -8.87
N LYS A 147 5.99 19.64 -8.88
CA LYS A 147 5.98 21.06 -9.24
C LYS A 147 5.84 21.20 -10.76
N GLN A 148 5.20 22.29 -11.19
CA GLN A 148 5.09 22.59 -12.60
C GLN A 148 6.50 22.75 -13.22
N GLY A 149 6.77 21.99 -14.28
CA GLY A 149 8.07 22.00 -14.96
C GLY A 149 9.17 21.22 -14.25
N GLU A 150 8.85 20.44 -13.21
CA GLU A 150 9.83 19.55 -12.57
C GLU A 150 10.29 18.46 -13.56
N GLU A 151 11.60 18.37 -13.78
CA GLU A 151 12.18 17.30 -14.60
C GLU A 151 12.23 16.00 -13.79
N VAL A 152 11.18 15.19 -13.94
CA VAL A 152 11.10 13.84 -13.38
C VAL A 152 10.90 12.78 -14.47
N PRO A 153 11.21 11.50 -14.17
CA PRO A 153 10.86 10.39 -15.05
C PRO A 153 9.38 10.37 -15.45
N GLU A 154 9.09 9.81 -16.62
CA GLU A 154 7.74 9.84 -17.21
C GLU A 154 6.71 9.14 -16.33
N GLU A 155 7.08 8.07 -15.62
CA GLU A 155 6.21 7.37 -14.68
C GLU A 155 5.74 8.25 -13.51
N LEU A 156 6.55 9.24 -13.11
CA LEU A 156 6.15 10.23 -12.11
C LEU A 156 5.24 11.31 -12.74
N LYS A 157 5.55 11.75 -13.97
CA LYS A 157 4.75 12.75 -14.69
C LYS A 157 3.32 12.29 -14.91
N ILE A 158 3.11 11.04 -15.34
CA ILE A 158 1.77 10.53 -15.66
C ILE A 158 0.88 10.33 -14.41
N ARG A 159 1.46 10.27 -13.21
CA ARG A 159 0.72 10.12 -11.94
C ARG A 159 0.65 11.41 -11.11
N GLY A 160 1.44 12.43 -11.43
CA GLY A 160 1.34 13.76 -10.81
C GLY A 160 1.93 13.92 -9.40
N TYR A 161 2.52 12.86 -8.82
CA TYR A 161 3.21 12.92 -7.52
C TYR A 161 4.44 12.00 -7.46
N LYS A 162 5.30 12.29 -6.48
CA LYS A 162 6.42 11.45 -6.07
C LYS A 162 6.25 11.00 -4.61
N LEU A 163 6.94 9.93 -4.27
CA LEU A 163 6.93 9.37 -2.93
C LEU A 163 8.13 9.90 -2.13
N SER A 164 7.86 10.58 -1.03
CA SER A 164 8.85 11.10 -0.10
C SER A 164 8.98 10.18 1.10
N LYS A 165 10.17 9.61 1.31
CA LYS A 165 10.44 8.62 2.36
C LYS A 165 11.06 9.32 3.58
N ASN A 166 10.22 9.76 4.50
CA ASN A 166 10.64 10.55 5.66
C ASN A 166 11.03 9.67 6.86
N GLY A 167 10.54 8.44 6.92
CA GLY A 167 10.98 7.44 7.89
C GLY A 167 10.46 6.06 7.51
N GLU A 168 11.24 5.03 7.81
CA GLU A 168 10.85 3.64 7.56
C GLU A 168 11.56 2.68 8.51
N ARG A 169 10.87 1.60 8.88
CA ARG A 169 11.50 0.43 9.49
C ARG A 169 11.61 -0.65 8.43
N ILE A 170 12.83 -1.08 8.14
CA ILE A 170 13.12 -2.15 7.20
C ILE A 170 13.53 -3.39 7.98
N VAL A 171 12.84 -4.50 7.74
CA VAL A 171 13.22 -5.82 8.21
C VAL A 171 13.45 -6.70 6.99
N ILE A 172 14.71 -7.00 6.71
CA ILE A 172 15.11 -7.94 5.66
C ILE A 172 15.89 -9.05 6.35
N VAL A 173 15.41 -10.27 6.21
CA VAL A 173 16.09 -11.46 6.74
C VAL A 173 16.55 -12.31 5.58
N GLU A 174 17.88 -12.43 5.45
CA GLU A 174 18.51 -13.24 4.40
C GLU A 174 19.05 -14.57 4.94
N GLU A 175 19.43 -14.58 6.22
CA GLU A 175 19.98 -15.76 6.86
C GLU A 175 18.91 -16.84 7.08
N ALA A 176 19.32 -18.09 6.93
CA ALA A 176 18.45 -19.22 7.18
C ALA A 176 18.08 -19.29 8.67
N GLY A 177 16.80 -19.51 8.94
CA GLY A 177 16.28 -19.58 10.31
C GLY A 177 15.03 -18.74 10.51
N THR A 178 14.55 -18.71 11.76
CA THR A 178 13.34 -17.98 12.15
C THR A 178 13.71 -16.73 12.93
N THR A 179 13.30 -15.58 12.42
CA THR A 179 13.42 -14.29 13.09
C THR A 179 12.05 -13.81 13.56
N VAL A 180 11.91 -13.62 14.86
CA VAL A 180 10.71 -13.01 15.44
C VAL A 180 10.96 -11.51 15.60
N VAL A 181 10.18 -10.71 14.90
CA VAL A 181 10.19 -9.26 14.99
C VAL A 181 9.12 -8.85 15.98
N SER A 182 9.56 -8.39 17.14
CA SER A 182 8.73 -7.85 18.21
C SER A 182 9.37 -6.57 18.75
N GLN A 183 8.56 -5.65 19.25
CA GLN A 183 8.93 -4.49 20.10
C GLN A 183 7.76 -3.50 20.15
#